data_AF-S2EUG2-F1
#
_entry.id   AF-S2EUG2-F1
#
_cell.length_a   1.000
_cell.length_b   1.000
_cell.length_c   1.000
_cell.angle_alpha   90.00
_cell.angle_beta   90.00
_cell.angle_gamma   90.00
#
_symmetry.space_group_name_H-M   'P 1'
#
loop_
_entity.id
_entity.type
_entity.pdbx_description
1 polymer ?
#
loop_
_entity_poly.entity_id
_entity_poly.type
_entity_poly.pdbx_seq_one_letter_code
_entity_poly.pdbx_strand_id
1 'polypeptide(L)'
;MVCQTRVRHEDRREYTKHMLRLRHASQINGDEANEIILLNSHDGTSSYQMLAGMFRFVCHNGLVCGDTLADVRVPHKGNVAHQVIEGAYEVLKGFERIQESRNTMRIITLDEGEQEVLARSALALKYDAPDKVTPITEAQVLTPRRFDDRGGDLWSTFNRIQENLIKGGLNGRSAQGRRQRTRPVQGIDQNLRLNRALWMLAEGMRQLKA
;
A
#
# COMPACT_ATOMS: atom_id res chain seq x y z
N MET A 1 1.95 14.22 -4.06
CA MET A 1 1.09 13.56 -5.08
C MET A 1 -0.36 13.77 -4.70
N VAL A 2 -1.27 13.94 -5.66
CA VAL A 2 -2.71 14.16 -5.42
C VAL A 2 -3.52 13.13 -6.22
N CYS A 3 -4.54 12.56 -5.62
CA CYS A 3 -5.52 11.67 -6.27
C CYS A 3 -6.94 12.08 -5.86
N GLN A 4 -7.88 11.98 -6.78
CA GLN A 4 -9.29 12.27 -6.55
C GLN A 4 -10.12 11.11 -7.09
N THR A 5 -11.12 10.69 -6.32
CA THR A 5 -12.06 9.64 -6.75
C THR A 5 -12.86 10.11 -7.96
N ARG A 6 -12.90 9.30 -9.01
CA ARG A 6 -13.74 9.59 -10.18
C ARG A 6 -15.21 9.32 -9.85
N VAL A 7 -16.07 10.26 -10.21
CA VAL A 7 -17.53 10.13 -10.12
C VAL A 7 -18.17 10.20 -11.49
N ARG A 8 -19.35 9.58 -11.60
CA ARG A 8 -20.18 9.64 -12.81
C ARG A 8 -21.04 10.90 -12.89
N HIS A 9 -21.38 11.47 -11.74
CA HIS A 9 -22.19 12.68 -11.63
C HIS A 9 -21.29 13.88 -11.35
N GLU A 10 -21.39 14.93 -12.18
CA GLU A 10 -20.49 16.09 -12.13
C GLU A 10 -20.67 16.95 -10.87
N ASP A 11 -21.90 17.08 -10.38
CA ASP A 11 -22.29 17.77 -9.14
C ASP A 11 -21.57 17.22 -7.90
N ARG A 12 -21.18 15.93 -7.92
CA ARG A 12 -20.46 15.29 -6.82
C ARG A 12 -18.96 15.49 -6.87
N ARG A 13 -18.40 15.99 -7.96
CA ARG A 13 -16.95 16.00 -8.23
C ARG A 13 -16.17 16.71 -7.11
N GLU A 14 -16.65 17.86 -6.67
CA GLU A 14 -16.00 18.68 -5.64
C GLU A 14 -16.03 18.04 -4.24
N TYR A 15 -16.98 17.13 -3.99
CA TYR A 15 -17.19 16.52 -2.67
C TYR A 15 -16.55 15.14 -2.53
N THR A 16 -16.06 14.59 -3.65
CA THR A 16 -15.43 13.27 -3.69
C THR A 16 -14.27 13.10 -2.73
N LYS A 17 -13.90 11.85 -2.44
CA LYS A 17 -12.73 11.54 -1.65
C LYS A 17 -11.45 11.94 -2.39
N HIS A 18 -10.63 12.72 -1.72
CA HIS A 18 -9.31 13.14 -2.15
C HIS A 18 -8.23 12.47 -1.30
N MET A 19 -7.08 12.20 -1.92
CA MET A 19 -5.87 11.75 -1.25
C MET A 19 -4.72 12.68 -1.60
N LEU A 20 -4.07 13.21 -0.58
CA LEU A 20 -2.83 13.99 -0.69
C LEU A 20 -1.70 13.17 -0.07
N ARG A 21 -0.54 13.15 -0.72
CA ARG A 21 0.67 12.49 -0.21
C ARG A 21 1.78 13.53 -0.15
N LEU A 22 2.18 13.86 1.07
CA LEU A 22 3.16 14.89 1.41
C LEU A 22 4.48 14.24 1.80
N ARG A 23 5.59 14.85 1.38
CA ARG A 23 6.96 14.39 1.64
C ARG A 23 7.79 15.56 2.11
N HIS A 24 8.73 15.31 3.00
CA HIS A 24 9.68 16.33 3.41
C HIS A 24 10.70 16.57 2.29
N ALA A 25 11.02 17.85 2.01
CA ALA A 25 11.89 18.24 0.91
C ALA A 25 13.31 17.64 1.02
N SER A 26 13.81 17.40 2.23
CA SER A 26 15.14 16.80 2.42
C SER A 26 15.23 15.33 2.01
N GLN A 27 14.10 14.64 1.84
CA GLN A 27 14.06 13.21 1.51
C GLN A 27 13.82 12.94 0.02
N ILE A 28 13.71 13.97 -0.81
CA ILE A 28 13.34 13.83 -2.23
C ILE A 28 14.40 13.15 -3.11
N ASN A 29 15.65 13.12 -2.65
CA ASN A 29 16.79 12.55 -3.36
C ASN A 29 17.22 11.18 -2.83
N GLY A 30 16.52 10.63 -1.82
CA GLY A 30 16.79 9.29 -1.31
C GLY A 30 16.16 8.19 -2.16
N ASP A 31 16.49 6.93 -1.87
CA ASP A 31 15.81 5.76 -2.48
C ASP A 31 14.35 5.68 -2.06
N GLU A 32 14.07 6.14 -0.83
CA GLU A 32 12.77 6.11 -0.17
C GLU A 32 12.54 7.39 0.64
N ALA A 33 11.28 7.81 0.79
CA ALA A 33 10.87 8.94 1.62
C ALA A 33 9.67 8.59 2.47
N ASN A 34 9.62 9.09 3.70
CA ASN A 34 8.43 8.98 4.52
C ASN A 34 7.33 9.88 3.95
N GLU A 35 6.09 9.41 4.01
CA GLU A 35 4.92 10.11 3.48
C GLU A 35 3.84 10.27 4.52
N ILE A 36 3.31 11.49 4.62
CA ILE A 36 2.04 11.75 5.28
C ILE A 36 0.95 11.67 4.22
N ILE A 37 0.01 10.74 4.39
CA ILE A 37 -1.11 10.53 3.48
C ILE A 37 -2.37 11.10 4.13
N LEU A 38 -2.91 12.16 3.54
CA LEU A 38 -4.14 12.78 4.00
C LEU A 38 -5.30 12.30 3.14
N LEU A 39 -6.39 11.90 3.79
CA LEU A 39 -7.66 11.57 3.16
C LEU A 39 -8.74 12.49 3.67
N ASN A 40 -9.53 13.01 2.74
CA ASN A 40 -10.67 13.84 3.08
C ASN A 40 -11.80 13.61 2.07
N SER A 41 -13.05 13.61 2.54
CA SER A 41 -14.24 13.76 1.70
C SER A 41 -15.09 14.89 2.28
N HIS A 42 -15.63 15.75 1.42
CA HIS A 42 -16.41 16.91 1.84
C HIS A 42 -17.93 16.63 1.79
N ASP A 43 -18.33 15.38 1.57
CA ASP A 43 -19.72 14.92 1.57
C ASP A 43 -20.21 14.44 2.95
N GLY A 44 -19.37 14.49 3.98
CA GLY A 44 -19.70 14.06 5.34
C GLY A 44 -19.84 12.54 5.51
N THR A 45 -19.54 11.75 4.48
CA THR A 45 -19.66 10.28 4.53
C THR A 45 -18.42 9.58 5.10
N SER A 46 -17.30 10.30 5.23
CA SER A 46 -16.05 9.81 5.80
C SER A 46 -15.46 10.88 6.73
N SER A 47 -14.67 10.45 7.72
CA SER A 47 -13.84 11.36 8.51
C SER A 47 -12.60 11.78 7.71
N TYR A 48 -12.00 12.90 8.11
CA TYR A 48 -10.61 13.17 7.75
C TYR A 48 -9.72 12.06 8.30
N GLN A 49 -8.73 11.61 7.52
CA GLN A 49 -7.75 10.64 7.96
C GLN A 49 -6.34 11.11 7.62
N MET A 50 -5.39 10.77 8.49
CA MET A 50 -3.99 11.04 8.30
C MET A 50 -3.22 9.75 8.61
N LEU A 51 -2.47 9.28 7.60
CA LEU A 51 -1.77 8.02 7.66
C LEU A 51 -0.27 8.23 7.50
N ALA A 52 0.52 7.41 8.19
CA ALA A 52 1.90 7.21 7.82
C ALA A 52 2.00 6.31 6.57
N GLY A 53 3.02 6.55 5.75
CA GLY A 53 3.36 5.72 4.60
C GLY A 53 4.80 5.93 4.20
N MET A 54 5.21 5.23 3.15
CA MET A 54 6.54 5.37 2.58
C MET A 54 6.45 5.38 1.06
N PHE A 55 7.19 6.28 0.42
CA PHE A 55 7.38 6.30 -1.01
C PHE A 55 8.68 5.60 -1.34
N ARG A 56 8.66 4.73 -2.35
CA ARG A 56 9.89 4.24 -2.95
C ARG A 56 10.04 4.86 -4.34
N PHE A 57 11.07 5.69 -4.51
CA PHE A 57 11.23 6.53 -5.70
C PHE A 57 11.45 5.72 -6.96
N VAL A 58 12.23 4.65 -6.86
CA VAL A 58 12.51 3.76 -7.99
C VAL A 58 11.21 3.29 -8.61
N CYS A 59 10.33 2.62 -7.88
CA CYS A 59 9.10 2.08 -8.44
C CYS A 59 7.97 3.10 -8.62
N HIS A 60 8.13 4.37 -8.22
CA HIS A 60 7.05 5.36 -8.17
C HIS A 60 5.80 4.84 -7.40
N ASN A 61 5.99 3.87 -6.51
CA ASN A 61 4.90 3.30 -5.74
C ASN A 61 4.86 3.95 -4.37
N GLY A 62 3.67 4.45 -4.06
CA GLY A 62 3.30 4.79 -2.72
C GLY A 62 2.93 3.56 -1.93
N LEU A 63 3.73 3.21 -0.93
CA LEU A 63 3.35 2.26 0.10
C LEU A 63 2.52 3.00 1.15
N VAL A 64 1.48 2.32 1.64
CA VAL A 64 0.78 2.73 2.86
C VAL A 64 1.19 1.71 3.91
N CYS A 65 2.00 2.17 4.86
CA CYS A 65 2.58 1.34 5.89
C CYS A 65 1.75 1.53 7.15
N GLY A 66 1.36 0.45 7.80
CA GLY A 66 0.72 0.55 9.11
C GLY A 66 -0.37 -0.48 9.36
N ASP A 67 -0.40 -0.90 10.63
CA ASP A 67 -1.60 -1.28 11.34
C ASP A 67 -2.29 0.00 11.89
N THR A 68 -3.44 -0.13 12.54
CA THR A 68 -4.28 0.95 13.11
C THR A 68 -3.55 2.08 13.86
N LEU A 69 -2.34 1.86 14.36
CA LEU A 69 -1.56 2.80 15.18
C LEU A 69 -1.03 4.04 14.44
N ALA A 70 -0.90 3.99 13.11
CA ALA A 70 -0.53 5.15 12.30
C ALA A 70 -1.69 5.62 11.40
N ASP A 71 -2.93 5.31 11.79
CA ASP A 71 -4.18 5.74 11.14
C ASP A 71 -4.94 6.67 12.09
N VAL A 72 -4.72 7.97 11.95
CA VAL A 72 -5.44 8.97 12.75
C VAL A 72 -6.71 9.37 12.02
N ARG A 73 -7.86 9.24 12.70
CA ARG A 73 -9.16 9.68 12.19
C ARG A 73 -9.67 10.87 12.97
N VAL A 74 -9.97 11.95 12.27
CA VAL A 74 -10.46 13.20 12.86
C VAL A 74 -11.89 13.43 12.39
N PRO A 75 -12.88 13.40 13.30
CA PRO A 75 -14.26 13.80 12.99
C PRO A 75 -14.31 15.26 12.51
N HIS A 76 -15.27 15.59 11.64
CA HIS A 76 -15.48 16.98 11.17
C HIS A 76 -16.20 17.89 12.18
N LYS A 77 -16.18 17.54 13.47
CA LYS A 77 -16.88 18.26 14.55
C LYS A 77 -16.01 18.33 15.79
N GLY A 78 -16.22 19.36 16.62
CA GLY A 78 -15.45 19.58 17.85
C GLY A 78 -14.14 20.34 17.60
N ASN A 79 -13.12 20.12 18.42
CA ASN A 79 -11.83 20.78 18.30
C ASN A 79 -10.95 20.09 17.24
N VAL A 80 -11.33 20.26 15.97
CA VAL A 80 -10.68 19.62 14.82
C VAL A 80 -9.21 20.04 14.72
N ALA A 81 -8.90 21.32 14.92
CA ALA A 81 -7.52 21.83 14.80
C ALA A 81 -6.56 21.14 15.77
N HIS A 82 -6.95 21.03 17.05
CA HIS A 82 -6.12 20.34 18.04
C HIS A 82 -5.96 18.85 17.72
N GLN A 83 -7.03 18.16 17.32
CA GLN A 83 -6.97 16.74 16.96
C GLN A 83 -6.07 16.48 15.74
N VAL A 84 -6.07 17.39 14.76
CA VAL A 84 -5.15 17.30 13.61
C VAL A 84 -3.70 17.48 14.05
N ILE A 85 -3.42 18.42 14.95
CA ILE A 85 -2.05 18.67 15.46
C ILE A 85 -1.54 17.44 16.21
N GLU A 86 -2.31 16.91 17.16
CA GLU A 86 -1.95 15.70 17.91
C GLU A 86 -1.79 14.50 16.97
N GLY A 87 -2.70 14.37 16.01
CA GLY A 87 -2.61 13.34 14.97
C GLY A 87 -1.31 13.40 14.18
N ALA A 88 -0.78 14.59 13.91
CA ALA A 88 0.44 14.75 13.14
C ALA A 88 1.64 14.23 13.93
N TYR A 89 1.70 14.49 15.23
CA TYR A 89 2.73 13.93 16.11
C TYR A 89 2.68 12.41 16.18
N GLU A 90 1.48 11.81 16.25
CA GLU A 90 1.32 10.35 16.22
C GLU A 90 1.79 9.74 14.90
N VAL A 91 1.47 10.37 13.76
CA VAL A 91 1.98 9.90 12.45
C VAL A 91 3.50 10.00 12.35
N LEU A 92 4.11 11.05 12.91
CA LEU A 92 5.57 11.18 12.96
C LEU A 92 6.23 10.06 13.76
N LYS A 93 5.68 9.69 14.93
CA LYS A 93 6.15 8.52 15.70
C LYS A 93 6.03 7.21 14.90
N GLY A 94 5.00 7.11 14.05
CA GLY A 94 4.80 5.97 13.15
C GLY A 94 5.96 5.76 12.17
N PHE A 95 6.64 6.83 11.73
CA PHE A 95 7.73 6.72 10.76
C PHE A 95 8.95 5.97 11.28
N GLU A 96 9.32 6.16 12.54
CA GLU A 96 10.46 5.44 13.13
C GLU A 96 10.22 3.93 13.11
N ARG A 97 9.01 3.51 13.47
CA ARG A 97 8.61 2.09 13.46
C ARG A 97 8.57 1.49 12.05
N ILE A 98 8.08 2.26 11.08
CA ILE A 98 8.08 1.82 9.67
C ILE A 98 9.52 1.62 9.19
N GLN A 99 10.42 2.53 9.56
CA GLN A 99 11.83 2.45 9.17
C GLN A 99 12.54 1.26 9.82
N GLU A 100 12.27 0.99 11.09
CA GLU A 100 12.81 -0.17 11.82
C GLU A 100 12.29 -1.50 11.24
N SER A 101 10.98 -1.61 11.01
CA SER A 101 10.35 -2.78 10.39
C SER A 101 10.95 -3.04 9.01
N ARG A 102 11.06 -2.01 8.17
CA ARG A 102 11.71 -2.08 6.85
C ARG A 102 13.15 -2.59 6.97
N ASN A 103 13.96 -1.98 7.82
CA ASN A 103 15.37 -2.36 7.98
C ASN A 103 15.49 -3.82 8.42
N THR A 104 14.61 -4.28 9.30
CA THR A 104 14.56 -5.68 9.74
C THR A 104 14.16 -6.60 8.60
N MET A 105 13.13 -6.25 7.81
CA MET A 105 12.70 -7.03 6.65
C MET A 105 13.81 -7.19 5.60
N ARG A 106 14.72 -6.22 5.47
CA ARG A 106 15.88 -6.31 4.55
C ARG A 106 16.94 -7.32 4.99
N ILE A 107 16.98 -7.67 6.28
CA ILE A 107 17.93 -8.63 6.84
C ILE A 107 17.37 -10.06 6.75
N ILE A 108 16.05 -10.21 6.78
CA ILE A 108 15.37 -11.50 6.70
C ILE A 108 15.39 -12.02 5.26
N THR A 109 16.17 -13.08 5.02
CA THR A 109 16.18 -13.79 3.74
C THR A 109 15.01 -14.76 3.66
N LEU A 110 14.35 -14.82 2.50
CA LEU A 110 13.30 -15.79 2.19
C LEU A 110 13.78 -16.82 1.17
N ASP A 111 13.54 -18.10 1.46
CA ASP A 111 13.69 -19.14 0.45
C ASP A 111 12.57 -19.08 -0.61
N GLU A 112 12.69 -19.89 -1.66
CA GLU A 112 11.72 -19.88 -2.77
C GLU A 112 10.30 -20.26 -2.32
N GLY A 113 10.17 -21.22 -1.40
CA GLY A 113 8.88 -21.66 -0.88
C GLY A 113 8.22 -20.58 -0.01
N GLU A 114 9.00 -19.90 0.82
CA GLU A 114 8.53 -18.77 1.63
C GLU A 114 8.09 -17.59 0.76
N GLN A 115 8.84 -17.28 -0.30
CA GLN A 115 8.44 -16.27 -1.29
C GLN A 115 7.11 -16.64 -1.97
N GLU A 116 6.95 -17.90 -2.34
CA GLU A 116 5.71 -18.40 -2.98
C GLU A 116 4.51 -18.32 -2.03
N VAL A 117 4.66 -18.73 -0.77
CA VAL A 117 3.60 -18.64 0.25
C VAL A 117 3.19 -17.19 0.50
N LEU A 118 4.16 -16.27 0.58
CA LEU A 118 3.87 -14.84 0.72
C LEU A 118 3.09 -14.30 -0.50
N ALA A 119 3.49 -14.68 -1.71
CA ALA A 119 2.82 -14.29 -2.94
C ALA A 119 1.41 -14.88 -3.05
N ARG A 120 1.20 -16.13 -2.62
CA ARG A 120 -0.11 -16.79 -2.59
C ARG A 120 -1.07 -16.07 -1.65
N SER A 121 -0.62 -15.78 -0.43
CA SER A 121 -1.38 -15.02 0.56
C SER A 121 -1.74 -13.63 0.03
N ALA A 122 -0.81 -12.95 -0.65
CA ALA A 122 -1.06 -11.65 -1.27
C ALA A 122 -2.09 -11.71 -2.41
N LEU A 123 -2.08 -12.78 -3.22
CA LEU A 123 -3.09 -13.02 -4.24
C LEU A 123 -4.48 -13.22 -3.63
N ALA A 124 -4.60 -14.01 -2.56
CA ALA A 124 -5.85 -14.21 -1.84
C ALA A 124 -6.40 -12.89 -1.29
N LEU A 125 -5.55 -12.01 -0.74
CA LEU A 125 -5.94 -10.68 -0.27
C LEU A 125 -6.49 -9.77 -1.39
N LYS A 126 -5.92 -9.85 -2.59
CA LYS A 126 -6.36 -9.02 -3.74
C LYS A 126 -7.66 -9.52 -4.35
N TYR A 127 -7.78 -10.82 -4.54
CA TYR A 127 -8.89 -11.43 -5.29
C TYR A 127 -10.03 -11.94 -4.42
N ASP A 128 -9.90 -11.85 -3.09
CA ASP A 128 -10.91 -12.25 -2.10
C ASP A 128 -11.38 -13.70 -2.35
N ALA A 129 -10.40 -14.57 -2.58
CA ALA A 129 -10.64 -15.93 -3.00
C ALA A 129 -9.44 -16.83 -2.66
N PRO A 130 -9.46 -17.49 -1.50
CA PRO A 130 -8.46 -18.49 -1.14
C PRO A 130 -8.47 -19.68 -2.12
N ASP A 131 -9.65 -20.04 -2.63
CA ASP A 131 -9.88 -21.28 -3.39
C ASP A 131 -10.38 -21.05 -4.83
N LYS A 132 -10.35 -19.82 -5.36
CA LYS A 132 -10.72 -19.57 -6.78
C LYS A 132 -9.49 -19.43 -7.64
N VAL A 133 -9.64 -19.81 -8.91
CA VAL A 133 -8.63 -19.58 -9.94
C VAL A 133 -8.33 -18.08 -10.02
N THR A 134 -7.14 -17.71 -9.55
CA THR A 134 -6.60 -16.37 -9.71
C THR A 134 -6.21 -16.15 -11.17
N PRO A 135 -6.31 -14.92 -11.68
CA PRO A 135 -5.99 -14.67 -13.08
C PRO A 135 -4.49 -14.73 -13.38
N ILE A 136 -3.65 -14.73 -12.34
CA ILE A 136 -2.19 -14.71 -12.39
C ILE A 136 -1.62 -15.61 -11.29
N THR A 137 -0.40 -16.12 -11.51
CA THR A 137 0.29 -17.02 -10.58
C THR A 137 1.23 -16.28 -9.63
N GLU A 138 1.66 -16.96 -8.58
CA GLU A 138 2.67 -16.52 -7.62
C GLU A 138 3.97 -16.13 -8.33
N ALA A 139 4.46 -16.97 -9.24
CA ALA A 139 5.66 -16.68 -10.03
C ALA A 139 5.53 -15.37 -10.84
N GLN A 140 4.36 -15.08 -11.40
CA GLN A 140 4.12 -13.82 -12.12
C GLN A 140 4.14 -12.61 -11.19
N VAL A 141 3.63 -12.74 -9.96
CA VAL A 141 3.64 -11.68 -8.95
C VAL A 141 5.04 -11.48 -8.35
N LEU A 142 5.84 -12.54 -8.25
CA LEU A 142 7.22 -12.50 -7.80
C LEU A 142 8.21 -12.04 -8.87
N THR A 143 7.77 -11.93 -10.13
CA THR A 143 8.62 -11.48 -11.23
C THR A 143 8.99 -10.00 -11.01
N PRO A 144 10.28 -9.68 -10.79
CA PRO A 144 10.70 -8.30 -10.62
C PRO A 144 10.46 -7.51 -11.91
N ARG A 145 10.01 -6.26 -11.78
CA ARG A 145 9.90 -5.35 -12.93
C ARG A 145 11.24 -4.75 -13.33
N ARG A 146 12.24 -4.84 -12.45
CA ARG A 146 13.56 -4.20 -12.57
C ARG A 146 14.64 -5.09 -11.98
N PHE A 147 15.87 -4.88 -12.40
CA PHE A 147 16.99 -5.69 -11.91
C PHE A 147 17.23 -5.51 -10.39
N ASP A 148 17.11 -4.29 -9.89
CA ASP A 148 17.39 -3.93 -8.49
C ASP A 148 16.43 -4.59 -7.47
N ASP A 149 15.30 -5.13 -7.94
CA ASP A 149 14.28 -5.79 -7.09
C ASP A 149 14.47 -7.31 -6.98
N ARG A 150 15.56 -7.86 -7.53
CA ARG A 150 15.83 -9.31 -7.52
C ARG A 150 16.20 -9.89 -6.14
N GLY A 151 16.34 -9.05 -5.11
CA GLY A 151 16.64 -9.47 -3.75
C GLY A 151 15.62 -10.49 -3.23
N GLY A 152 16.14 -11.55 -2.60
CA GLY A 152 15.34 -12.59 -1.94
C GLY A 152 14.96 -12.24 -0.49
N ASP A 153 15.30 -11.05 -0.01
CA ASP A 153 14.90 -10.61 1.32
C ASP A 153 13.40 -10.28 1.38
N LEU A 154 12.83 -10.28 2.59
CA LEU A 154 11.41 -10.06 2.82
C LEU A 154 10.97 -8.68 2.32
N TRP A 155 11.81 -7.65 2.46
CA TRP A 155 11.51 -6.30 1.98
C TRP A 155 11.39 -6.27 0.45
N SER A 156 12.40 -6.78 -0.26
CA SER A 156 12.40 -6.85 -1.72
C SER A 156 11.26 -7.71 -2.26
N THR A 157 10.97 -8.84 -1.61
CA THR A 157 9.86 -9.74 -1.99
C THR A 157 8.50 -9.06 -1.81
N PHE A 158 8.26 -8.42 -0.66
CA PHE A 158 7.06 -7.62 -0.40
C PHE A 158 6.87 -6.53 -1.46
N ASN A 159 7.92 -5.79 -1.81
CA ASN A 159 7.85 -4.73 -2.79
C ASN A 159 7.50 -5.25 -4.20
N ARG A 160 8.10 -6.35 -4.63
CA ARG A 160 7.77 -6.99 -5.92
C ARG A 160 6.29 -7.36 -5.99
N ILE A 161 5.79 -8.01 -4.94
CA ILE A 161 4.40 -8.40 -4.82
C ILE A 161 3.49 -7.17 -4.87
N GLN A 162 3.73 -6.20 -4.00
CA GLN A 162 2.94 -4.97 -3.92
C GLN A 162 2.90 -4.25 -5.28
N GLU A 163 4.04 -4.05 -5.92
CA GLU A 163 4.12 -3.33 -7.18
C GLU A 163 3.30 -4.03 -8.27
N ASN A 164 3.46 -5.35 -8.39
CA ASN A 164 2.76 -6.13 -9.39
C ASN A 164 1.25 -6.16 -9.17
N LEU A 165 0.81 -6.21 -7.91
CA LEU A 165 -0.59 -6.19 -7.56
C LEU A 165 -1.22 -4.80 -7.73
N ILE A 166 -0.52 -3.72 -7.40
CA ILE A 166 -1.04 -2.35 -7.50
C ILE A 166 -1.02 -1.84 -8.94
N LYS A 167 0.09 -1.99 -9.66
CA LYS A 167 0.21 -1.50 -11.05
C LYS A 167 -0.56 -2.35 -12.06
N GLY A 168 -0.76 -3.64 -11.78
CA GLY A 168 -1.32 -4.56 -12.76
C GLY A 168 -0.50 -4.64 -14.05
N GLY A 169 -1.13 -4.95 -15.18
CA GLY A 169 -0.47 -5.13 -16.48
C GLY A 169 0.14 -6.51 -16.69
N LEU A 170 -0.03 -7.44 -15.74
CA LEU A 170 0.40 -8.83 -15.89
C LEU A 170 -0.57 -9.57 -16.81
N ASN A 171 -0.03 -10.40 -17.70
CA ASN A 171 -0.83 -11.26 -18.55
C ASN A 171 -1.49 -12.35 -17.69
N GLY A 172 -2.79 -12.53 -17.84
CA GLY A 172 -3.55 -13.49 -17.07
C GLY A 172 -4.66 -14.15 -17.86
N ARG A 173 -5.40 -15.04 -17.20
CA ARG A 173 -6.61 -15.66 -17.76
C ARG A 173 -7.80 -15.39 -16.85
N SER A 174 -8.99 -15.27 -17.42
CA SER A 174 -10.22 -15.21 -16.62
C SER A 174 -10.56 -16.59 -16.07
N ALA A 175 -11.52 -16.66 -15.15
CA ALA A 175 -12.09 -17.94 -14.70
C ALA A 175 -12.66 -18.78 -15.87
N GLN A 176 -13.02 -18.14 -16.99
CA GLN A 176 -13.49 -18.77 -18.22
C GLN A 176 -12.35 -19.07 -19.22
N GLY A 177 -11.09 -18.93 -18.79
CA GLY A 177 -9.89 -19.22 -19.61
C GLY A 177 -9.51 -18.14 -20.64
N ARG A 178 -10.28 -17.05 -20.77
CA ARG A 178 -10.03 -15.97 -21.74
C ARG A 178 -8.77 -15.19 -21.37
N ARG A 179 -7.92 -14.89 -22.34
CA ARG A 179 -6.74 -14.04 -22.15
C ARG A 179 -7.17 -12.64 -21.70
N GLN A 180 -6.51 -12.13 -20.67
CA GLN A 180 -6.73 -10.79 -20.15
C GLN A 180 -5.42 -10.21 -19.58
N ARG A 181 -5.44 -8.92 -19.22
CA ARG A 181 -4.39 -8.30 -18.42
C ARG A 181 -4.96 -7.83 -17.10
N THR A 182 -4.18 -7.96 -16.03
CA THR A 182 -4.57 -7.41 -14.73
C THR A 182 -4.67 -5.90 -14.82
N ARG A 183 -5.67 -5.32 -14.16
CA ARG A 183 -5.89 -3.87 -14.16
C ARG A 183 -5.15 -3.24 -12.98
N PRO A 184 -4.66 -1.99 -13.11
CA PRO A 184 -4.16 -1.23 -11.98
C PRO A 184 -5.27 -0.97 -10.97
N VAL A 185 -4.89 -0.87 -9.70
CA VAL A 185 -5.82 -0.44 -8.63
C VAL A 185 -5.97 1.07 -8.71
N GLN A 186 -7.18 1.53 -9.07
CA GLN A 186 -7.47 2.96 -9.27
C GLN A 186 -8.26 3.59 -8.11
N GLY A 187 -9.03 2.79 -7.37
CA GLY A 187 -9.85 3.29 -6.26
C GLY A 187 -8.99 3.57 -5.02
N ILE A 188 -9.18 4.76 -4.42
CA ILE A 188 -8.47 5.17 -3.20
C ILE A 188 -8.66 4.14 -2.08
N ASP A 189 -9.90 3.76 -1.76
CA ASP A 189 -10.19 2.84 -0.65
C ASP A 189 -9.64 1.43 -0.91
N GLN A 190 -9.77 0.94 -2.15
CA GLN A 190 -9.20 -0.34 -2.55
C GLN A 190 -7.66 -0.34 -2.46
N ASN A 191 -7.03 0.76 -2.86
CA ASN A 191 -5.58 0.92 -2.80
C ASN A 191 -5.08 0.92 -1.35
N LEU A 192 -5.72 1.70 -0.47
CA LEU A 192 -5.39 1.72 0.95
C LEU A 192 -5.57 0.36 1.61
N ARG A 193 -6.73 -0.28 1.40
CA ARG A 193 -7.05 -1.60 1.97
C ARG A 193 -6.00 -2.64 1.57
N LEU A 194 -5.66 -2.71 0.28
CA LEU A 194 -4.70 -3.68 -0.22
C LEU A 194 -3.29 -3.40 0.29
N ASN A 195 -2.82 -2.14 0.29
CA ASN A 195 -1.48 -1.82 0.82
C ASN A 195 -1.35 -2.18 2.30
N ARG A 196 -2.35 -1.82 3.13
CA ARG A 196 -2.35 -2.19 4.55
C ARG A 196 -2.34 -3.69 4.75
N ALA A 197 -3.17 -4.43 4.02
CA ALA A 197 -3.22 -5.89 4.12
C ALA A 197 -1.89 -6.55 3.73
N LEU A 198 -1.25 -6.09 2.66
CA LEU A 198 0.06 -6.58 2.23
C LEU A 198 1.15 -6.24 3.25
N TRP A 199 1.11 -5.03 3.84
CA TRP A 199 2.04 -4.62 4.88
C TRP A 199 1.90 -5.50 6.13
N MET A 200 0.68 -5.70 6.63
CA MET A 200 0.41 -6.58 7.78
C MET A 200 0.87 -8.02 7.53
N LEU A 201 0.67 -8.53 6.31
CA LEU A 201 1.16 -9.85 5.91
C LEU A 201 2.70 -9.92 6.00
N ALA A 202 3.41 -8.91 5.47
CA ALA A 202 4.86 -8.84 5.56
C ALA A 202 5.35 -8.70 7.00
N GLU A 203 4.67 -7.88 7.82
CA GLU A 203 5.00 -7.68 9.23
C GLU A 203 4.80 -8.96 10.05
N GLY A 204 3.74 -9.73 9.76
CA GLY A 204 3.53 -11.05 10.35
C GLY A 204 4.67 -12.02 10.00
N MET A 205 5.09 -12.06 8.73
CA MET A 205 6.24 -12.87 8.31
C MET A 205 7.53 -12.42 9.01
N ARG A 206 7.73 -11.11 9.16
CA ARG A 206 8.86 -10.53 9.88
C ARG A 206 8.90 -11.04 11.32
N GLN A 207 7.77 -11.02 12.02
CA GLN A 207 7.68 -11.49 13.41
C GLN A 207 7.92 -13.00 13.56
N LEU A 208 7.52 -13.80 12.58
CA LEU A 208 7.74 -15.25 12.61
C LEU A 208 9.21 -15.65 12.36
N LYS A 209 9.97 -14.83 11.63
CA LYS A 209 11.37 -15.10 11.26
C LYS A 209 12.40 -14.34 12.11
N ALA A 210 11.96 -13.43 12.98
CA ALA A 210 12.81 -12.60 13.84
C ALA A 210 13.29 -13.36 15.08
#